data_AF-A0A453RB38-F1
#
_entry.id   AF-A0A453RB38-F1
#
_cell.length_a   1.000
_cell.length_b   1.000
_cell.length_c   1.000
_cell.angle_alpha   90.00
_cell.angle_beta   90.00
_cell.angle_gamma   90.00
#
_symmetry.space_group_name_H-M   'P 1'
#
loop_
_entity.id
_entity.type
_entity.pdbx_description
1 polymer ?
#
loop_
_entity_poly.entity_id
_entity_poly.type
_entity_poly.pdbx_seq_one_letter_code
_entity_poly.pdbx_strand_id
1 'polypeptide(L)' 'LVLMDTTAAMLLRPDGHPSRYGHWAHENVTLYKDCVHWCLPGPIDAWNEMLLQMVLP' A
#
# COMPACT_ATOMS: atom_id res chain seq x y z
N LEU A 1 11.46 0.61 21.91
CA LEU A 1 11.12 0.46 20.49
C LEU A 1 9.66 0.04 20.44
N VAL A 2 8.78 0.77 19.74
CA VAL A 2 7.37 0.40 19.53
C VAL A 2 7.24 -0.14 18.11
N LEU A 3 6.56 -1.27 17.95
CA LEU A 3 6.27 -1.85 16.63
C LEU A 3 4.98 -1.24 16.08
N MET A 4 5.02 -0.71 14.85
CA MET A 4 3.83 -0.30 14.11
C MET A 4 3.28 -1.49 13.34
N ASP A 5 2.29 -2.18 13.90
CA ASP A 5 1.59 -3.28 13.21
C ASP A 5 0.47 -2.72 12.31
N THR A 6 0.67 -2.81 11.00
CA THR A 6 -0.29 -2.37 9.98
C THR A 6 -1.09 -3.51 9.37
N THR A 7 -0.87 -4.76 9.80
CA THR A 7 -1.37 -5.97 9.14
C THR A 7 -2.89 -5.99 9.04
N ALA A 8 -3.59 -5.80 10.17
CA ALA A 8 -5.04 -5.82 10.20
C ALA A 8 -5.66 -4.68 9.36
N ALA A 9 -5.05 -3.48 9.40
CA ALA A 9 -5.51 -2.35 8.61
C ALA A 9 -5.37 -2.61 7.11
N MET A 10 -4.27 -3.20 6.67
CA MET A 10 -4.02 -3.46 5.25
C MET A 10 -4.78 -4.65 4.70
N LEU A 11 -5.08 -5.65 5.53
CA LEU A 11 -5.93 -6.76 5.13
C LEU A 11 -7.34 -6.30 4.72
N LEU A 12 -7.80 -5.16 5.25
CA LEU A 12 -9.10 -4.55 4.91
C LEU A 12 -9.07 -3.70 3.63
N ARG A 13 -7.89 -3.55 3.00
CA ARG A 13 -7.70 -2.64 1.87
C ARG A 13 -7.23 -3.30 0.57
N PRO A 14 -7.67 -4.52 0.18
CA PRO A 14 -7.22 -5.14 -1.08
C PRO A 14 -7.57 -4.31 -2.33
N ASP A 15 -8.50 -3.35 -2.21
CA ASP A 15 -8.87 -2.38 -3.24
C ASP A 15 -7.78 -1.34 -3.53
N GLY A 16 -6.81 -1.16 -2.64
CA GLY A 16 -5.73 -0.19 -2.81
C GLY A 16 -4.57 -0.64 -3.67
N HIS A 17 -4.58 -1.87 -4.19
CA HIS A 17 -3.52 -2.38 -5.06
C HIS A 17 -3.65 -1.85 -6.50
N PRO A 18 -2.53 -1.59 -7.20
CA PRO A 18 -2.57 -1.07 -8.56
C PRO A 18 -3.05 -2.09 -9.58
N SER A 19 -3.03 -3.39 -9.26
CA SER A 19 -3.49 -4.45 -10.17
C SER A 19 -2.76 -4.32 -11.52
N ARG A 20 -3.51 -4.17 -12.62
CA ARG A 20 -2.96 -3.95 -13.97
C ARG A 20 -2.39 -2.56 -14.24
N TYR A 21 -2.61 -1.61 -13.34
CA TYR A 21 -2.20 -0.21 -13.50
C TYR A 21 -0.86 0.11 -12.83
N GLY A 22 -0.16 -0.91 -12.31
CA GLY A 22 1.18 -0.75 -11.70
C GLY A 22 2.32 -0.68 -12.72
N HIS A 23 2.02 -0.94 -14.00
CA HIS A 23 2.99 -1.02 -15.09
C HIS A 23 2.55 -0.14 -16.27
N TRP A 24 3.50 0.15 -17.16
CA TRP A 24 3.19 0.89 -18.39
C TRP A 24 2.31 0.03 -19.32
N ALA A 25 1.43 0.67 -20.10
CA ALA A 25 0.42 -0.01 -20.91
C ALA A 25 0.97 -1.04 -21.93
N HIS A 26 2.24 -0.93 -22.31
CA HIS A 26 2.91 -1.79 -23.28
C HIS A 26 4.14 -2.51 -22.72
N GLU A 27 4.28 -2.55 -21.40
CA GLU A 27 5.39 -3.24 -20.76
C GLU A 27 5.18 -4.76 -20.81
N ASN A 28 6.21 -5.51 -21.20
CA ASN A 28 6.16 -6.96 -21.22
C ASN A 28 6.48 -7.51 -19.82
N VAL A 29 5.45 -7.64 -18.98
CA VAL A 29 5.55 -8.15 -17.61
C VAL A 29 4.90 -9.53 -17.48
N THR A 30 5.57 -10.43 -16.77
CA THR A 30 5.10 -11.80 -16.50
C THR A 30 3.99 -11.84 -15.44
N LEU A 31 4.04 -10.93 -14.45
CA LEU A 31 3.03 -10.74 -13.40
C LEU A 31 2.26 -9.45 -13.66
N TYR A 32 1.25 -9.54 -14.51
CA TYR A 32 0.51 -8.37 -14.98
C TYR A 32 -0.39 -7.73 -13.91
N LYS A 33 -0.76 -8.46 -12.86
CA LYS A 33 -1.56 -7.95 -11.74
C LYS A 33 -0.69 -7.82 -10.50
N ASP A 34 -0.42 -6.59 -10.11
CA ASP A 34 0.29 -6.30 -8.88
C ASP A 34 -0.69 -6.27 -7.69
N CYS A 35 -0.44 -7.17 -6.73
CA CYS A 35 -1.18 -7.30 -5.47
C CYS A 35 -0.27 -7.11 -4.26
N VAL A 36 0.92 -6.53 -4.44
CA VAL A 36 1.91 -6.33 -3.38
C VAL A 36 2.11 -4.84 -3.13
N HIS A 37 2.19 -4.03 -4.18
CA HIS A 37 2.34 -2.58 -4.04
C HIS A 37 1.00 -1.87 -3.86
N TRP A 38 1.06 -0.58 -3.53
CA TRP A 38 -0.09 0.26 -3.22
C TRP A 38 -0.17 1.43 -4.19
N CYS A 39 -1.39 1.78 -4.61
CA CYS A 39 -1.66 3.02 -5.33
C CYS A 39 -1.38 4.25 -4.46
N LEU A 40 -1.09 5.36 -5.13
CA LEU A 40 -1.02 6.70 -4.54
C LEU A 40 -1.97 7.66 -5.28
N PRO A 41 -2.83 8.41 -4.56
CA PRO A 41 -3.12 8.30 -3.13
C PRO A 41 -3.79 6.95 -2.77
N GLY A 42 -3.62 6.46 -1.53
CA GLY A 42 -4.08 5.11 -1.17
C GLY A 42 -3.81 4.65 0.27
N PRO A 43 -3.91 3.33 0.57
CA PRO A 43 -3.80 2.81 1.94
C PRO A 43 -2.48 3.11 2.66
N ILE A 44 -1.41 3.38 1.90
CA ILE A 44 -0.13 3.79 2.45
C ILE A 44 -0.19 5.17 3.14
N ASP A 45 -1.14 6.03 2.77
CA ASP A 45 -1.36 7.31 3.46
C ASP A 45 -1.84 7.09 4.90
N ALA A 46 -2.62 6.03 5.14
CA ALA A 46 -3.00 5.65 6.50
C ALA A 46 -1.80 5.17 7.33
N TRP A 47 -0.78 4.55 6.72
CA TRP A 47 0.47 4.24 7.44
C TRP A 47 1.18 5.50 7.88
N ASN A 48 1.22 6.53 7.02
CA ASN A 48 1.83 7.81 7.33
C ASN A 48 1.11 8.49 8.50
N GLU A 49 -0.22 8.44 8.53
CA GLU A 49 -1.02 8.95 9.65
C GLU A 49 -0.75 8.16 10.95
N MET A 50 -0.75 6.83 10.89
CA MET A 50 -0.42 5.98 12.05
C MET A 50 0.98 6.28 12.59
N LEU A 51 1.96 6.38 11.70
CA LEU A 51 3.34 6.71 12.06
C LEU A 51 3.42 8.10 12.70
N LEU A 52 2.72 9.08 12.13
CA LEU A 52 2.68 10.43 12.67
C LEU A 52 2.12 10.44 14.11
N GLN A 53 1.05 9.68 14.39
CA GLN A 53 0.50 9.54 15.74
C GLN A 53 1.48 8.86 16.72
N MET A 54 2.40 8.03 16.24
CA MET A 54 3.40 7.36 17.08
C MET A 54 4.64 8.23 17.35
N VAL A 55 4.97 9.13 16.42
CA VAL A 55 6.18 9.98 16.50
C VAL A 55 5.87 11.33 17.14
N LEU A 56 4.64 11.84 17.00
CA LEU A 56 4.22 13.05 17.69
C LEU A 56 3.99 12.78 19.19
N PRO A 57 4.36 13.75 20.06
CA PRO A 57 4.19 13.65 21.51
C PRO A 57 2.73 13.80 21.96
#